data_AF-A0A5M3WBF0-F1
#
_entry.id   AF-A0A5M3WBF0-F1
#
_cell.length_a   1.000
_cell.length_b   1.000
_cell.length_c   1.000
_cell.angle_alpha   90.00
_cell.angle_beta   90.00
_cell.angle_gamma   90.00
#
_symmetry.space_group_name_H-M   'P 1'
#
loop_
_entity.id
_entity.type
_entity.pdbx_description
1 polymer ?
#
loop_
_entity_poly.entity_id
_entity_poly.type
_entity_poly.pdbx_seq_one_letter_code
_entity_poly.pdbx_strand_id
1 'polypeptide(L)' 'MRRFLVQALAGRRVKLITYDTSQSMRARAAGLDVVKIRQDPGPEPDPDQRPGRRNGQPKPEQRISTRQQA' A
#
# COMPACT_ATOMS: atom_id res chain seq x y z
N MET A 1 -5.31 10.31 -7.55
CA MET A 1 -5.20 10.68 -6.12
C MET A 1 -6.58 10.58 -5.48
N ARG A 2 -6.85 9.60 -4.59
CA ARG A 2 -8.16 9.46 -3.92
C ARG A 2 -8.19 10.32 -2.65
N ARG A 3 -9.02 11.35 -2.63
CA ARG A 3 -9.22 12.27 -1.50
C ARG A 3 -10.55 11.92 -0.83
N PHE A 4 -10.53 11.62 0.47
CA PHE A 4 -11.73 11.42 1.26
C PHE A 4 -12.08 12.71 1.97
N LEU A 5 -13.31 13.18 1.81
CA LEU A 5 -13.85 14.35 2.49
C LEU A 5 -14.46 13.88 3.81
N VAL A 6 -13.83 14.25 4.93
CA VAL A 6 -14.45 14.10 6.25
C VAL A 6 -15.44 15.25 6.40
N GLN A 7 -16.70 15.00 6.08
CA GLN A 7 -17.79 15.94 6.36
C GLN A 7 -18.30 15.66 7.78
N ALA A 8 -18.22 16.64 8.66
CA ALA A 8 -18.74 16.54 10.02
C ALA A 8 -20.27 16.37 9.96
N LEU A 9 -20.77 15.16 10.19
CA LEU A 9 -22.19 14.86 10.26
C LEU A 9 -22.78 15.49 11.54
N ALA A 10 -23.24 16.74 11.42
CA ALA A 10 -24.24 17.39 12.27
C ALA A 10 -24.17 17.04 13.78
N GLY A 11 -23.01 17.23 14.41
CA GLY A 11 -22.82 17.06 15.86
C GLY A 11 -22.96 15.65 16.41
N ARG A 12 -23.14 14.62 15.56
CA ARG A 12 -23.19 13.22 16.00
C ARG A 12 -21.77 12.66 16.02
N ARG A 13 -21.44 11.93 17.09
CA ARG A 13 -20.22 11.11 17.12
C ARG A 13 -20.32 10.06 16.03
N VAL A 14 -19.45 10.15 15.03
CA VAL A 14 -19.31 9.18 13.94
C VAL A 14 -18.02 8.39 14.09
N LYS A 15 -18.05 7.12 13.69
CA LYS A 15 -16.92 6.18 13.73
C LYS A 15 -16.56 5.76 12.31
N LEU A 16 -15.30 5.91 11.93
CA LEU A 16 -14.79 5.45 10.63
C LEU A 16 -14.40 3.97 10.72
N ILE A 17 -14.92 3.16 9.81
CA ILE A 17 -14.51 1.77 9.62
C ILE A 17 -13.79 1.68 8.26
N THR A 18 -12.53 1.24 8.25
CA THR A 18 -11.74 1.16 7.01
C THR A 18 -10.66 0.08 7.06
N TYR A 19 -10.28 -0.46 5.90
CA TYR A 19 -9.09 -1.30 5.72
C TYR A 19 -7.84 -0.45 5.40
N ASP A 20 -8.02 0.78 4.91
CA ASP A 20 -6.94 1.62 4.39
C ASP A 20 -6.12 2.27 5.52
N THR A 21 -4.82 2.02 5.52
CA THR A 21 -3.89 2.55 6.54
C THR A 21 -3.86 4.08 6.52
N SER A 22 -3.79 4.69 5.34
CA SER A 22 -3.66 6.15 5.22
C SER A 22 -4.92 6.89 5.64
N GLN A 23 -6.11 6.35 5.35
CA GLN A 23 -7.39 6.86 5.83
C GLN A 23 -7.49 6.74 7.34
N SER A 24 -7.11 5.59 7.91
CA SER A 24 -7.12 5.39 9.36
C SER A 24 -6.23 6.42 10.08
N MET A 25 -5.02 6.66 9.56
CA MET A 25 -4.11 7.67 10.10
C MET A 25 -4.69 9.09 10.00
N ARG A 26 -5.19 9.49 8.83
CA ARG A 26 -5.76 10.83 8.63
C ARG A 26 -7.02 11.07 9.47
N ALA A 27 -7.88 10.06 9.62
CA ALA A 27 -9.09 10.16 10.42
C ALA A 27 -8.80 10.29 11.91
N ARG A 28 -7.80 9.57 12.42
CA ARG A 28 -7.29 9.77 13.79
C ARG A 28 -6.73 11.17 14.00
N ALA A 29 -5.94 11.67 13.04
CA ALA A 29 -5.41 13.03 13.09
C ALA A 29 -6.52 14.11 13.07
N ALA A 30 -7.67 13.80 12.45
CA ALA A 30 -8.85 14.64 12.45
C ALA A 30 -9.76 14.47 13.69
N GLY A 31 -9.34 13.68 14.70
CA GLY A 31 -10.08 13.48 15.94
C GLY A 31 -11.30 12.54 15.84
N LEU A 32 -11.42 11.75 14.78
CA LEU A 32 -12.48 10.76 14.65
C LEU A 32 -12.17 9.48 15.44
N ASP A 33 -13.23 8.80 15.87
CA ASP A 33 -13.14 7.42 16.32
C ASP A 33 -12.94 6.51 15.08
N VAL A 34 -11.99 5.57 15.13
CA VAL A 34 -11.57 4.77 13.97
C VAL A 34 -11.37 3.31 14.33
N VAL A 35 -12.08 2.43 13.60
CA VAL A 35 -11.85 0.98 13.57
C VAL A 35 -11.15 0.63 12.28
N LYS A 36 -9.85 0.30 12.37
CA LYS A 36 -9.10 -0.26 11.24
C LYS A 36 -9.31 -1.75 11.19
N ILE A 37 -9.93 -2.25 10.13
CA ILE A 37 -10.07 -3.69 9.92
C ILE A 37 -8.71 -4.25 9.52
N ARG A 38 -8.25 -5.27 10.26
CA ARG A 38 -7.06 -6.03 9.91
C ARG A 38 -7.50 -7.23 9.10
N GLN A 39 -6.84 -7.46 7.98
CA GLN A 39 -6.93 -8.69 7.22
C GLN A 39 -5.60 -9.40 7.36
N ASP A 40 -5.64 -10.70 7.62
CA ASP A 40 -4.45 -11.54 7.51
C ASP A 40 -4.05 -11.57 6.02
N PRO A 41 -2.86 -11.09 5.64
CA PRO A 41 -2.40 -11.15 4.25
C PRO A 41 -2.19 -12.59 3.75
N GLY A 42 -2.24 -13.58 4.64
CA GLY A 42 -1.90 -14.95 4.33
C GLY A 42 -0.39 -15.17 4.35
N PRO A 43 0.08 -16.37 3.99
CA PRO A 43 1.50 -16.67 3.95
C PRO A 43 2.22 -15.78 2.94
N GLU A 44 3.46 -15.42 3.26
CA GLU A 44 4.32 -14.68 2.33
C GLU A 44 4.46 -15.51 1.03
N PRO A 45 4.19 -14.92 -0.15
CA PRO A 45 4.30 -15.64 -1.40
C PRO A 45 5.76 -15.97 -1.69
N ASP A 46 5.98 -17.19 -2.17
CA ASP A 46 7.29 -17.68 -2.62
C ASP A 46 7.93 -16.65 -3.58
N PRO A 47 9.11 -16.10 -3.24
CA PRO A 47 9.78 -15.09 -4.06
C PRO A 47 10.02 -15.57 -5.50
N ASP A 48 10.21 -16.87 -5.72
CA ASP A 48 10.50 -17.45 -7.04
C ASP A 48 9.24 -17.65 -7.90
N GLN A 49 8.06 -17.60 -7.29
CA GLN A 49 6.77 -17.74 -7.98
C GLN A 49 6.12 -16.39 -8.32
N ARG A 50 6.78 -15.27 -7.99
CA ARG A 50 6.25 -13.94 -8.28
C ARG A 50 6.33 -13.67 -9.78
N PRO A 51 5.21 -13.44 -10.49
CA PRO A 51 5.26 -13.02 -11.88
C PRO A 51 6.06 -11.72 -11.96
N GLY A 52 7.16 -11.76 -12.71
CA GLY A 52 8.14 -10.69 -12.79
C GLY A 52 7.53 -9.36 -13.18
N ARG A 53 7.24 -8.52 -12.17
CA ARG A 53 7.12 -7.07 -12.33
C ARG A 53 7.88 -6.38 -11.21
N ARG A 54 9.18 -6.23 -11.42
CA ARG A 54 9.87 -5.06 -10.87
C ARG A 54 9.65 -3.92 -11.84
N ASN A 55 9.08 -2.82 -11.35
CA ASN A 55 9.11 -1.54 -12.05
C ASN A 55 10.55 -1.26 -12.51
N GLY A 56 10.82 -1.39 -13.80
CA GLY A 56 11.98 -0.83 -14.50
C GLY A 56 13.37 -1.42 -14.22
N GLN A 57 13.54 -2.54 -13.52
CA GLN A 57 14.88 -3.14 -13.37
C GLN A 57 15.13 -4.24 -14.42
N PRO A 58 16.10 -4.07 -15.34
CA PRO A 58 16.49 -5.15 -16.23
C PRO A 58 17.17 -6.28 -15.44
N LYS A 59 16.91 -7.51 -15.87
CA LYS A 59 17.43 -8.76 -15.32
C LYS A 59 18.97 -8.71 -15.21
N PRO A 60 19.59 -9.22 -14.12
CA PRO A 60 21.05 -9.16 -13.93
C PRO A 60 21.87 -9.88 -15.02
N GLU A 61 21.24 -10.75 -15.80
CA GLU A 61 21.90 -11.67 -16.73
C GLU A 61 22.48 -11.02 -18.00
N GLN A 62 22.20 -9.74 -18.28
CA GLN A 62 22.73 -9.07 -19.47
C GLN A 62 23.89 -8.10 -19.20
N ARG A 63 24.30 -7.89 -17.94
CA ARG A 63 25.33 -6.88 -17.61
C ARG A 63 26.78 -7.33 -17.81
N ILE A 64 27.03 -8.62 -18.05
CA ILE A 64 28.40 -9.16 -18.10
C ILE A 64 28.95 -9.24 -19.54
N SER A 65 28.09 -9.22 -20.57
CA SER A 65 28.54 -9.49 -21.94
C SER A 65 29.06 -8.27 -22.74
N THR A 66 29.04 -7.05 -22.20
CA THR A 66 29.44 -5.85 -22.95
C THR A 66 30.77 -5.23 -22.49
N ARG A 67 31.52 -5.87 -21.57
CA ARG A 67 32.86 -5.39 -21.17
C ARG A 67 34.03 -6.15 -21.81
N GLN A 68 33.76 -7.15 -22.65
CA GLN A 68 34.81 -7.84 -23.41
C GLN A 68 34.37 -7.97 -24.86
N GLN A 69 34.74 -6.97 -25.67
CA GLN A 69 35.14 -7.15 -27.07
C GLN A 69 35.55 -5.79 -27.64
N ALA A 70 36.85 -5.72 -27.96
CA ALA A 70 37.59 -4.79 -28.82
C ALA A 70 37.57 -3.28 -28.51
#